data_AF-A0A8T2PE67-F1
#
_entry.id   AF-A0A8T2PE67-F1
#
_cell.length_a   1.000
_cell.length_b   1.000
_cell.length_c   1.000
_cell.angle_alpha   90.00
_cell.angle_beta   90.00
_cell.angle_gamma   90.00
#
_symmetry.space_group_name_H-M   'P 1'
#
loop_
_entity.id
_entity.type
_entity.pdbx_description
1 polymer ?
#
loop_
_entity_poly.entity_id
_entity_poly.type
_entity_poly.pdbx_seq_one_letter_code
_entity_poly.pdbx_strand_id
1 'polypeptide(L)'
;MAEEHIQSKLKTLLKQEKIQLWNPPFTTDNNQPGQQSMKELADNYASRLSFTVSDVESALETIRSQAVKRGEGNNTYKETCVATLELILPKDMKKDNKKKNYLETKLDVTAQDIMKRLDEQNVKHNSKVMVLKVSEPERKKLMEEEEKKRSQNESVKRTKKGFQILSERDGSDDPETTPFLEIADQKGNPLKIPRNERKALILAMGFHEKGRALMKRKEYEGAFKCCSTLLNTVDNYAVLQLDIAWCYRALQALSCLDDCKQRLQKAEECFLKCYGKEHERLLQIKGNTGREEVLFLRLYLLQSILSYFEGNEKQAEQKLNQVEDLYRRLCLDPEKMMQLMSLGYTEQEARLGLRACRGSADEAALHISQRRQEKEEMKKREREKRRQRLEAINTLVGMGYSKKDAAKALHDAEGDLDKAFRLMYLGFEREVVEAALRFTGGNVHLASQMIVDNQGSLPPELLSPSPPSSSSEEPSTSSESAGSGGSTTGEDSMEVDLVNEVLEDIPKHEEDYLDLTLEEESELIAEMRSYLQQHSASSS
;
A
#
# COMPACT_ATOMS: atom_id res chain seq x y z
N MET A 1 27.47 -29.88 8.46
CA MET A 1 27.98 -28.85 7.52
C MET A 1 29.04 -29.38 6.55
N ALA A 2 30.24 -29.83 6.98
CA ALA A 2 31.26 -30.32 6.03
C ALA A 2 30.84 -31.60 5.28
N GLU A 3 30.30 -32.60 6.00
CA GLU A 3 29.86 -33.87 5.42
C GLU A 3 28.61 -33.73 4.52
N GLU A 4 27.65 -32.87 4.91
CA GLU A 4 26.44 -32.59 4.11
C GLU A 4 26.76 -31.92 2.77
N HIS A 5 27.80 -31.08 2.73
CA HIS A 5 28.30 -30.46 1.50
C HIS A 5 28.92 -31.50 0.55
N ILE A 6 29.68 -32.46 1.09
CA ILE A 6 30.22 -33.60 0.33
C ILE A 6 29.07 -34.45 -0.22
N GLN A 7 28.09 -34.80 0.63
CA GLN A 7 26.91 -35.58 0.22
C GLN A 7 26.10 -34.88 -0.89
N SER A 8 25.97 -33.55 -0.86
CA SER A 8 25.25 -32.79 -1.89
C SER A 8 25.95 -32.87 -3.26
N LYS A 9 27.27 -32.70 -3.28
CA LYS A 9 28.08 -32.83 -4.51
C LYS A 9 28.04 -34.25 -5.07
N LEU A 10 28.17 -35.26 -4.20
CA LEU A 10 28.09 -36.67 -4.60
C LEU A 10 26.72 -37.04 -5.16
N LYS A 11 25.60 -36.59 -4.54
CA LYS A 11 24.24 -36.82 -5.06
C LYS A 11 24.05 -36.26 -6.47
N THR A 12 24.67 -35.13 -6.78
CA THR A 12 24.62 -34.53 -8.12
C THR A 12 25.34 -35.39 -9.15
N LEU A 13 26.56 -35.87 -8.84
CA LEU A 13 27.32 -36.76 -9.73
C LEU A 13 26.63 -38.11 -9.95
N LEU A 14 26.16 -38.74 -8.87
CA LEU A 14 25.43 -40.02 -8.95
C LEU A 14 24.20 -39.89 -9.86
N LYS A 15 23.49 -38.76 -9.80
CA LYS A 15 22.34 -38.49 -10.66
C LYS A 15 22.73 -38.26 -12.12
N GLN A 16 23.82 -37.54 -12.38
CA GLN A 16 24.34 -37.30 -13.73
C GLN A 16 24.77 -38.60 -14.41
N GLU A 17 25.45 -39.48 -13.67
CA GLU A 17 25.95 -40.77 -14.16
C GLU A 17 24.91 -41.90 -14.06
N LYS A 18 23.70 -41.59 -13.59
CA LYS A 18 22.58 -42.53 -13.39
C LYS A 18 22.96 -43.74 -12.53
N ILE A 19 23.85 -43.55 -11.56
CA ILE A 19 24.29 -44.59 -10.63
C ILE A 19 23.28 -44.71 -9.48
N GLN A 20 22.77 -45.92 -9.29
CA GLN A 20 21.82 -46.25 -8.22
C GLN A 20 22.53 -47.07 -7.14
N LEU A 21 22.94 -46.42 -6.06
CA LEU A 21 23.72 -47.08 -4.99
C LEU A 21 22.98 -48.21 -4.27
N TRP A 22 21.65 -48.22 -4.32
CA TRP A 22 20.82 -49.25 -3.69
C TRP A 22 20.66 -50.53 -4.54
N ASN A 23 21.27 -50.59 -5.72
CA ASN A 23 21.26 -51.76 -6.60
C ASN A 23 22.66 -52.41 -6.68
N PRO A 24 22.76 -53.69 -7.10
CA PRO A 24 24.04 -54.32 -7.43
C PRO A 24 24.79 -53.56 -8.54
N PRO A 25 26.13 -53.45 -8.49
CA PRO A 25 27.06 -54.09 -7.55
C PRO A 25 27.34 -53.29 -6.26
N PHE A 26 26.69 -52.14 -6.05
CA PHE A 26 26.98 -51.22 -4.92
C PHE A 26 26.32 -51.65 -3.61
N THR A 27 25.20 -52.36 -3.69
CA THR A 27 24.53 -53.01 -2.55
C THR A 27 24.37 -54.50 -2.85
N THR A 28 24.71 -55.35 -1.89
CA THR A 28 24.53 -56.81 -1.97
C THR A 28 23.10 -57.20 -1.60
N ASP A 29 22.71 -58.45 -1.88
CA ASP A 29 21.36 -58.97 -1.56
C ASP A 29 21.01 -58.89 -0.06
N ASN A 30 22.02 -58.82 0.82
CA ASN A 30 21.85 -58.64 2.27
C ASN A 30 21.87 -57.16 2.70
N ASN A 31 21.64 -56.22 1.79
CA ASN A 31 21.66 -54.78 2.01
C ASN A 31 23.00 -54.21 2.54
N GLN A 32 24.10 -54.97 2.38
CA GLN A 32 25.46 -54.57 2.77
C GLN A 32 26.18 -53.85 1.62
N PRO A 33 27.19 -53.01 1.92
CA PRO A 33 27.96 -52.33 0.88
C PRO A 33 28.76 -53.33 0.03
N GLY A 34 28.69 -53.17 -1.29
CA GLY A 34 29.57 -53.85 -2.23
C GLY A 34 30.98 -53.27 -2.13
N GLN A 35 31.81 -53.85 -1.24
CA GLN A 35 33.10 -53.28 -0.80
C GLN A 35 34.01 -52.84 -1.96
N GLN A 36 34.14 -53.66 -3.00
CA GLN A 36 35.01 -53.37 -4.14
C GLN A 36 34.47 -52.22 -5.00
N SER A 37 33.20 -52.27 -5.39
CA SER A 37 32.58 -51.26 -6.26
C SER A 37 32.36 -49.91 -5.56
N MET A 38 32.12 -49.92 -4.24
CA MET A 38 32.02 -48.69 -3.45
C MET A 38 33.38 -48.01 -3.31
N LYS A 39 34.46 -48.77 -3.14
CA LYS A 39 35.82 -48.25 -3.05
C LYS A 39 36.30 -47.66 -4.38
N GLU A 40 36.07 -48.36 -5.48
CA GLU A 40 36.38 -47.86 -6.84
C GLU A 40 35.60 -46.56 -7.16
N LEU A 41 34.33 -46.48 -6.74
CA LEU A 41 33.53 -45.27 -6.92
C LEU A 41 34.05 -44.10 -6.05
N ALA A 42 34.46 -44.39 -4.82
CA ALA A 42 35.01 -43.40 -3.92
C ALA A 42 36.35 -42.85 -4.43
N ASP A 43 37.25 -43.69 -4.92
CA ASP A 43 38.54 -43.29 -5.49
C ASP A 43 38.35 -42.35 -6.70
N ASN A 44 37.39 -42.69 -7.58
CA ASN A 44 37.05 -41.89 -8.76
C ASN A 44 36.47 -40.51 -8.37
N TYR A 45 35.55 -40.46 -7.40
CA TYR A 45 34.91 -39.21 -6.99
C TYR A 45 35.77 -38.34 -6.08
N ALA A 46 36.63 -38.94 -5.24
CA ALA A 46 37.63 -38.22 -4.45
C ALA A 46 38.59 -37.45 -5.36
N SER A 47 39.08 -38.10 -6.42
CA SER A 47 39.97 -37.48 -7.42
C SER A 47 39.30 -36.31 -8.16
N ARG A 48 38.00 -36.44 -8.48
CA ARG A 48 37.25 -35.46 -9.28
C ARG A 48 36.74 -34.26 -8.47
N LEU A 49 36.46 -34.45 -7.18
CA LEU A 49 35.92 -33.43 -6.29
C LEU A 49 36.97 -32.82 -5.35
N SER A 50 38.22 -33.30 -5.41
CA SER A 50 39.33 -32.88 -4.55
C SER A 50 39.03 -33.06 -3.04
N PHE A 51 38.43 -34.20 -2.68
CA PHE A 51 38.20 -34.61 -1.29
C PHE A 51 39.07 -35.84 -0.94
N THR A 52 39.20 -36.14 0.34
CA THR A 52 39.90 -37.37 0.75
C THR A 52 39.03 -38.59 0.44
N VAL A 53 39.66 -39.71 0.06
CA VAL A 53 38.94 -40.97 -0.24
C VAL A 53 38.09 -41.42 0.94
N SER A 54 38.62 -41.30 2.17
CA SER A 54 37.92 -41.69 3.39
C SER A 54 36.63 -40.89 3.64
N ASP A 55 36.65 -39.57 3.39
CA ASP A 55 35.46 -38.72 3.56
C ASP A 55 34.40 -39.05 2.49
N VAL A 56 34.84 -39.35 1.26
CA VAL A 56 33.94 -39.73 0.16
C VAL A 56 33.34 -41.11 0.38
N GLU A 57 34.12 -42.09 0.85
CA GLU A 57 33.63 -43.43 1.23
C GLU A 57 32.54 -43.33 2.31
N SER A 58 32.80 -42.58 3.38
CA SER A 58 31.85 -42.37 4.48
C SER A 58 30.57 -41.68 4.00
N ALA A 59 30.70 -40.65 3.17
CA ALA A 59 29.55 -39.94 2.60
C ALA A 59 28.74 -40.81 1.61
N LEU A 60 29.40 -41.60 0.76
CA LEU A 60 28.74 -42.53 -0.15
C LEU A 60 27.99 -43.63 0.61
N GLU A 61 28.56 -44.17 1.68
CA GLU A 61 27.89 -45.17 2.52
C GLU A 61 26.66 -44.58 3.24
N THR A 62 26.76 -43.34 3.70
CA THR A 62 25.62 -42.63 4.27
C THR A 62 24.50 -42.42 3.25
N ILE A 63 24.83 -42.09 2.00
CA ILE A 63 23.84 -41.96 0.91
C ILE A 63 23.21 -43.32 0.58
N ARG A 64 24.03 -44.37 0.45
CA ARG A 64 23.58 -45.74 0.15
C ARG A 64 22.63 -46.27 1.23
N SER A 65 23.06 -46.21 2.49
CA SER A 65 22.26 -46.68 3.63
C SER A 65 20.93 -45.94 3.77
N GLN A 66 20.89 -44.62 3.53
CA GLN A 66 19.65 -43.86 3.48
C GLN A 66 18.73 -44.28 2.33
N ALA A 67 19.28 -44.55 1.14
CA ALA A 67 18.50 -45.00 -0.01
C ALA A 67 17.92 -46.40 0.19
N VAL A 68 18.69 -47.33 0.76
CA VAL A 68 18.24 -48.69 1.09
C VAL A 68 17.12 -48.65 2.13
N LYS A 69 17.28 -47.90 3.23
CA LYS A 69 16.23 -47.72 4.25
C LYS A 69 14.92 -47.15 3.67
N ARG A 70 15.01 -46.21 2.72
CA ARG A 70 13.85 -45.68 2.02
C ARG A 70 13.19 -46.71 1.10
N GLY A 71 14.00 -47.54 0.45
CA GLY A 71 13.52 -48.67 -0.36
C GLY A 71 12.75 -49.70 0.47
N GLU A 72 13.31 -50.09 1.61
CA GLU A 72 12.66 -50.99 2.59
C GLU A 72 11.32 -50.42 3.06
N GLY A 73 11.27 -49.15 3.48
CA GLY A 73 10.02 -48.51 3.90
C GLY A 73 8.94 -48.47 2.81
N ASN A 74 9.33 -48.28 1.54
CA ASN A 74 8.40 -48.34 0.41
C ASN A 74 7.88 -49.78 0.15
N ASN A 75 8.70 -50.80 0.35
CA ASN A 75 8.27 -52.20 0.23
C ASN A 75 7.32 -52.58 1.38
N THR A 76 7.64 -52.19 2.61
CA THR A 76 6.76 -52.39 3.77
C THR A 76 5.40 -51.72 3.57
N TYR A 77 5.36 -50.50 3.02
CA TYR A 77 4.09 -49.85 2.68
C TYR A 77 3.29 -50.63 1.64
N LYS A 78 3.94 -51.13 0.57
CA LYS A 78 3.26 -51.93 -0.47
C LYS A 78 2.69 -53.25 0.07
N GLU A 79 3.34 -53.86 1.04
CA GLU A 79 2.94 -55.17 1.59
C GLU A 79 1.92 -55.05 2.73
N THR A 80 2.02 -54.02 3.56
CA THR A 80 1.26 -53.91 4.82
C THR A 80 0.29 -52.74 4.87
N CYS A 81 0.31 -51.86 3.86
CA CYS A 81 -0.39 -50.57 3.86
C CYS A 81 -0.03 -49.65 5.04
N VAL A 82 1.04 -49.93 5.79
CA VAL A 82 1.52 -49.07 6.88
C VAL A 82 2.51 -48.05 6.34
N ALA A 83 2.15 -46.76 6.41
CA ALA A 83 3.03 -45.66 5.99
C ALA A 83 3.96 -45.22 7.14
N THR A 84 5.25 -45.04 6.86
CA THR A 84 6.22 -44.51 7.81
C THR A 84 6.37 -42.99 7.61
N LEU A 85 6.15 -42.21 8.67
CA LEU A 85 6.35 -40.76 8.67
C LEU A 85 7.68 -40.41 9.35
N GLU A 86 8.53 -39.65 8.66
CA GLU A 86 9.76 -39.10 9.24
C GLU A 86 9.48 -37.74 9.88
N LEU A 87 9.52 -37.69 11.22
CA LEU A 87 9.26 -36.49 12.00
C LEU A 87 10.56 -35.70 12.23
N ILE A 88 10.60 -34.47 11.74
CA ILE A 88 11.71 -33.54 12.02
C ILE A 88 11.24 -32.54 13.07
N LEU A 89 11.75 -32.69 14.30
CA LEU A 89 11.51 -31.75 15.39
C LEU A 89 12.49 -30.58 15.28
N PRO A 90 12.04 -29.31 15.30
CA PRO A 90 12.95 -28.17 15.28
C PRO A 90 13.84 -28.16 16.53
N LYS A 91 15.13 -27.90 16.35
CA LYS A 91 15.92 -27.22 17.38
C LYS A 91 15.58 -25.74 17.26
N ASP A 92 15.20 -25.12 18.38
CA ASP A 92 14.68 -23.76 18.48
C ASP A 92 15.31 -22.80 17.46
N MET A 93 14.46 -22.15 16.64
CA MET A 93 14.57 -20.72 16.32
C MET A 93 13.45 -20.21 15.39
N LYS A 94 13.22 -18.91 15.53
CA LYS A 94 12.19 -18.06 14.94
C LYS A 94 12.29 -17.91 13.41
N LYS A 95 11.11 -17.68 12.82
CA LYS A 95 10.80 -17.01 11.54
C LYS A 95 11.38 -17.64 10.27
N ASP A 96 10.48 -18.26 9.49
CA ASP A 96 10.37 -17.89 8.08
C ASP A 96 8.92 -18.04 7.57
N ASN A 97 8.46 -17.00 6.88
CA ASN A 97 7.09 -16.82 6.39
C ASN A 97 6.91 -17.53 5.04
N LYS A 98 6.39 -18.75 5.06
CA LYS A 98 5.61 -19.32 3.96
C LYS A 98 4.28 -19.79 4.53
N LYS A 99 3.17 -19.44 3.87
CA LYS A 99 1.79 -19.79 4.25
C LYS A 99 1.75 -21.20 4.84
N LYS A 100 1.51 -21.32 6.15
CA LYS A 100 1.43 -22.60 6.84
C LYS A 100 -0.02 -23.08 6.75
N ASN A 101 -0.23 -24.25 6.14
CA ASN A 101 -1.50 -24.95 6.25
C ASN A 101 -1.49 -25.71 7.58
N TYR A 102 -2.47 -25.44 8.43
CA TYR A 102 -2.59 -26.08 9.74
C TYR A 102 -3.60 -27.24 9.66
N LEU A 103 -3.26 -28.34 10.33
CA LEU A 103 -4.18 -29.47 10.56
C LEU A 103 -4.43 -29.56 12.07
N GLU A 104 -5.60 -29.11 12.51
CA GLU A 104 -6.02 -29.22 13.92
C GLU A 104 -6.83 -30.50 14.12
N THR A 105 -6.41 -31.39 15.04
CA THR A 105 -7.18 -32.57 15.42
C THR A 105 -6.98 -32.92 16.88
N LYS A 106 -7.96 -33.59 17.50
CA LYS A 106 -7.83 -34.09 18.87
C LYS A 106 -6.85 -35.28 18.90
N LEU A 107 -6.22 -35.51 20.05
CA LEU A 107 -5.25 -36.61 20.24
C LEU A 107 -5.88 -38.01 20.19
N ASP A 108 -7.21 -38.11 20.29
CA ASP A 108 -8.01 -39.34 20.25
C ASP A 108 -8.64 -39.62 18.88
N VAL A 109 -8.26 -38.87 17.83
CA VAL A 109 -8.80 -39.06 16.49
C VAL A 109 -8.25 -40.33 15.82
N THR A 110 -9.08 -41.00 15.02
CA THR A 110 -8.69 -42.21 14.31
C THR A 110 -7.72 -41.93 13.17
N ALA A 111 -6.87 -42.90 12.83
CA ALA A 111 -5.91 -42.76 11.72
C ALA A 111 -6.59 -42.46 10.37
N GLN A 112 -7.80 -42.98 10.15
CA GLN A 112 -8.58 -42.75 8.92
C GLN A 112 -9.05 -41.29 8.80
N ASP A 113 -9.46 -40.66 9.91
CA ASP A 113 -9.87 -39.25 9.91
C ASP A 113 -8.70 -38.31 9.64
N ILE A 114 -7.51 -38.66 10.15
CA ILE A 114 -6.27 -37.93 9.85
C ILE A 114 -5.93 -38.06 8.36
N MET A 115 -5.99 -39.27 7.80
CA MET A 115 -5.71 -39.51 6.38
C MET A 115 -6.63 -38.68 5.48
N LYS A 116 -7.94 -38.70 5.73
CA LYS A 116 -8.91 -37.92 4.95
C LYS A 116 -8.59 -36.42 4.95
N ARG A 117 -8.23 -35.86 6.10
CA ARG A 117 -7.89 -34.42 6.20
C ARG A 117 -6.54 -34.09 5.57
N LEU A 118 -5.58 -35.01 5.61
CA LEU A 118 -4.31 -34.87 4.90
C LEU A 118 -4.50 -34.88 3.37
N ASP A 119 -5.41 -35.72 2.87
CA ASP A 119 -5.78 -35.78 1.44
C ASP A 119 -6.47 -34.48 0.98
N GLU A 120 -7.38 -33.92 1.79
CA GLU A 120 -8.01 -32.60 1.54
C GLU A 120 -6.98 -31.46 1.43
N GLN A 121 -5.85 -31.59 2.14
CA GLN A 121 -4.73 -30.65 2.09
C GLN A 121 -3.64 -31.05 1.07
N ASN A 122 -3.90 -32.08 0.25
CA ASN A 122 -3.03 -32.56 -0.82
C ASN A 122 -1.66 -33.05 -0.33
N VAL A 123 -1.61 -33.58 0.90
CA VAL A 123 -0.41 -34.18 1.51
C VAL A 123 -0.21 -35.58 0.95
N LYS A 124 0.89 -35.80 0.21
CA LYS A 124 1.19 -37.07 -0.48
C LYS A 124 2.15 -37.96 0.32
N HIS A 125 2.31 -39.22 -0.09
CA HIS A 125 3.32 -40.13 0.46
C HIS A 125 4.71 -39.47 0.50
N ASN A 126 5.42 -39.62 1.63
CA ASN A 126 6.71 -38.96 1.94
C ASN A 126 6.70 -37.43 1.99
N SER A 127 5.54 -36.80 2.18
CA SER A 127 5.49 -35.37 2.48
C SER A 127 6.16 -35.07 3.82
N LYS A 128 7.01 -34.05 3.84
CA LYS A 128 7.63 -33.57 5.07
C LYS A 128 6.63 -32.69 5.81
N VAL A 129 6.11 -33.18 6.93
CA VAL A 129 5.16 -32.44 7.78
C VAL A 129 5.90 -31.89 8.99
N MET A 130 5.79 -30.57 9.21
CA MET A 130 6.32 -29.91 10.40
C MET A 130 5.22 -29.84 11.45
N VAL A 131 5.41 -30.51 12.59
CA VAL A 131 4.45 -30.50 13.70
C VAL A 131 4.94 -29.52 14.76
N LEU A 132 4.15 -28.48 15.01
CA LEU A 132 4.39 -27.50 16.08
C LEU A 132 3.47 -27.84 17.26
N LYS A 133 4.06 -28.16 18.41
CA LYS A 133 3.31 -28.22 19.67
C LYS A 133 3.11 -26.79 20.18
N VAL A 134 1.91 -26.27 20.01
CA VAL A 134 1.53 -24.92 20.47
C VAL A 134 0.74 -25.06 21.77
N SER A 135 1.11 -24.31 22.81
CA SER A 135 0.33 -24.26 24.05
C SER A 135 -0.98 -23.47 23.83
N GLU A 136 -2.05 -23.77 24.58
CA GLU A 136 -3.32 -23.01 24.53
C GLU A 136 -3.17 -21.47 24.60
N PRO A 137 -2.31 -20.88 25.46
CA PRO A 137 -2.09 -19.43 25.43
C PRO A 137 -1.37 -18.92 24.18
N GLU A 138 -0.45 -19.69 23.59
CA GLU A 138 0.18 -19.33 22.32
C GLU A 138 -0.80 -19.47 21.14
N ARG A 139 -1.72 -20.42 21.21
CA ARG A 139 -2.79 -20.61 20.22
C ARG A 139 -3.73 -19.41 20.16
N LYS A 140 -4.20 -18.94 21.33
CA LYS A 140 -5.05 -17.74 21.40
C LYS A 140 -4.35 -16.52 20.81
N LYS A 141 -3.08 -16.30 21.16
CA LYS A 141 -2.27 -15.20 20.60
C LYS A 141 -2.13 -15.29 19.07
N LEU A 142 -1.89 -16.49 18.53
CA LEU A 142 -1.79 -16.70 17.08
C LEU A 142 -3.12 -16.46 16.36
N MET A 143 -4.24 -16.90 16.93
CA MET A 143 -5.57 -16.65 16.38
C MET A 143 -5.92 -15.15 16.41
N GLU A 144 -5.67 -14.48 17.53
CA GLU A 144 -5.85 -13.03 17.67
C GLU A 144 -5.00 -12.25 16.65
N GLU A 145 -3.73 -12.65 16.44
CA GLU A 145 -2.86 -12.02 15.43
C GLU A 145 -3.35 -12.26 13.99
N GLU A 146 -3.81 -13.46 13.66
CA GLU A 146 -4.37 -13.79 12.34
C GLU A 146 -5.66 -13.02 12.07
N GLU A 147 -6.56 -12.96 13.05
CA GLU A 147 -7.82 -12.23 12.97
C GLU A 147 -7.57 -10.72 12.83
N LYS A 148 -6.62 -10.17 13.60
CA LYS A 148 -6.18 -8.77 13.48
C LYS A 148 -5.62 -8.47 12.08
N LYS A 149 -4.79 -9.37 11.52
CA LYS A 149 -4.27 -9.23 10.16
C LYS A 149 -5.38 -9.27 9.11
N ARG A 150 -6.37 -10.15 9.28
CA ARG A 150 -7.52 -10.27 8.38
C ARG A 150 -8.36 -9.00 8.41
N SER A 151 -8.71 -8.52 9.60
CA SER A 151 -9.45 -7.27 9.81
C SER A 151 -8.73 -6.06 9.19
N GLN A 152 -7.42 -5.92 9.41
CA GLN A 152 -6.63 -4.85 8.79
C GLN A 152 -6.64 -4.93 7.25
N ASN A 153 -6.48 -6.13 6.68
CA ASN A 153 -6.51 -6.30 5.22
C ASN A 153 -7.90 -6.00 4.63
N GLU A 154 -8.96 -6.33 5.37
CA GLU A 154 -10.33 -5.97 5.01
C GLU A 154 -10.55 -4.45 5.05
N SER A 155 -10.07 -3.77 6.10
CA SER A 155 -10.12 -2.31 6.21
C SER A 155 -9.42 -1.61 5.02
N VAL A 156 -8.23 -2.09 4.63
CA VAL A 156 -7.51 -1.57 3.45
C VAL A 156 -8.31 -1.77 2.16
N LYS A 157 -8.97 -2.92 1.99
CA LYS A 157 -9.83 -3.20 0.82
C LYS A 157 -11.07 -2.31 0.80
N ARG A 158 -11.71 -2.10 1.96
CA ARG A 158 -12.86 -1.20 2.10
C ARG A 158 -12.48 0.24 1.76
N THR A 159 -11.37 0.72 2.32
CA THR A 159 -10.78 2.04 1.99
C THR A 159 -10.54 2.17 0.48
N LYS A 160 -9.93 1.14 -0.14
CA LYS A 160 -9.71 1.11 -1.60
C LYS A 160 -11.02 1.29 -2.36
N LYS A 161 -12.04 0.52 -1.99
CA LYS A 161 -13.34 0.52 -2.67
C LYS A 161 -14.05 1.87 -2.50
N GLY A 162 -14.04 2.45 -1.29
CA GLY A 162 -14.63 3.77 -1.03
C GLY A 162 -14.01 4.88 -1.88
N PHE A 163 -12.67 4.96 -1.94
CA PHE A 163 -11.99 5.94 -2.79
C PHE A 163 -12.10 5.63 -4.28
N GLN A 164 -12.20 4.36 -4.67
CA GLN A 164 -12.45 3.99 -6.07
C GLN A 164 -13.81 4.53 -6.52
N ILE A 165 -14.87 4.32 -5.73
CA ILE A 165 -16.21 4.86 -5.99
C ILE A 165 -16.16 6.39 -6.11
N LEU A 166 -15.52 7.08 -5.15
CA LEU A 166 -15.37 8.54 -5.20
C LEU A 166 -14.58 9.03 -6.42
N SER A 167 -13.59 8.28 -6.88
CA SER A 167 -12.77 8.64 -8.04
C SER A 167 -13.48 8.46 -9.38
N GLU A 168 -14.50 7.60 -9.42
CA GLU A 168 -15.33 7.36 -10.61
C GLU A 168 -16.40 8.44 -10.77
N ARG A 169 -16.81 9.08 -9.68
CA ARG A 169 -17.73 10.22 -9.68
C ARG A 169 -17.03 11.44 -10.29
N ASP A 170 -17.58 11.94 -11.39
CA ASP A 170 -17.10 13.14 -12.09
C ASP A 170 -17.81 14.42 -11.62
N GLY A 171 -18.71 14.30 -10.64
CA GLY A 171 -19.54 15.41 -10.17
C GLY A 171 -20.65 15.77 -11.14
N SER A 172 -20.99 14.90 -12.12
CA SER A 172 -22.18 15.05 -12.98
C SER A 172 -23.48 14.96 -12.17
N ASP A 173 -23.53 14.05 -11.20
CA ASP A 173 -24.68 13.80 -10.33
C ASP A 173 -24.91 14.88 -9.26
N ASP A 174 -26.06 14.77 -8.57
CA ASP A 174 -26.45 15.67 -7.48
C ASP A 174 -25.49 15.55 -6.28
N PRO A 175 -24.74 16.61 -5.91
CA PRO A 175 -23.76 16.54 -4.85
C PRO A 175 -24.34 16.26 -3.46
N GLU A 176 -25.63 16.54 -3.23
CA GLU A 176 -26.28 16.27 -1.94
C GLU A 176 -26.52 14.78 -1.71
N THR A 177 -26.79 14.03 -2.78
CA THR A 177 -27.01 12.58 -2.71
C THR A 177 -25.75 11.80 -3.05
N THR A 178 -24.87 12.37 -3.86
CA THR A 178 -23.73 11.69 -4.47
C THR A 178 -22.46 12.53 -4.30
N PRO A 179 -21.80 12.46 -3.12
CA PRO A 179 -20.59 13.22 -2.87
C PRO A 179 -19.47 12.80 -3.83
N PHE A 180 -18.68 13.75 -4.30
CA PHE A 180 -17.52 13.53 -5.17
C PHE A 180 -16.31 14.32 -4.65
N LEU A 181 -15.13 13.95 -5.13
CA LEU A 181 -13.88 14.64 -4.79
C LEU A 181 -13.38 15.46 -5.97
N GLU A 182 -13.06 16.73 -5.70
CA GLU A 182 -12.42 17.63 -6.65
C GLU A 182 -11.00 17.96 -6.17
N ILE A 183 -10.03 17.90 -7.08
CA ILE A 183 -8.64 18.23 -6.76
C ILE A 183 -8.45 19.72 -7.04
N ALA A 184 -7.96 20.43 -6.04
CA ALA A 184 -7.71 21.86 -6.10
C ALA A 184 -6.26 22.20 -5.76
N ASP A 185 -5.82 23.38 -6.17
CA ASP A 185 -4.55 23.96 -5.71
C ASP A 185 -4.63 24.39 -4.23
N GLN A 186 -3.51 24.86 -3.69
CA GLN A 186 -3.39 25.38 -2.31
C GLN A 186 -4.23 26.63 -1.99
N LYS A 187 -4.92 27.21 -2.98
CA LYS A 187 -5.85 28.33 -2.82
C LYS A 187 -7.31 27.89 -3.01
N GLY A 188 -7.55 26.59 -3.24
CA GLY A 188 -8.87 26.02 -3.47
C GLY A 188 -9.38 26.17 -4.90
N ASN A 189 -8.53 26.48 -5.88
CA ASN A 189 -8.95 26.52 -7.29
C ASN A 189 -8.89 25.12 -7.91
N PRO A 190 -9.96 24.65 -8.59
CA PRO A 190 -9.96 23.34 -9.24
C PRO A 190 -8.87 23.17 -10.29
N LEU A 191 -8.21 22.00 -10.29
CA LEU A 191 -7.19 21.63 -11.26
C LEU A 191 -7.78 20.76 -12.38
N LYS A 192 -7.54 21.15 -13.64
CA LYS A 192 -7.90 20.34 -14.80
C LYS A 192 -6.88 19.21 -14.99
N ILE A 193 -7.19 18.04 -14.44
CA ILE A 193 -6.35 16.82 -14.51
C ILE A 193 -7.10 15.75 -15.34
N PRO A 194 -6.43 15.04 -16.27
CA PRO A 194 -7.09 14.01 -17.06
C PRO A 194 -7.59 12.86 -16.17
N ARG A 195 -8.60 12.12 -16.67
CA ARG A 195 -9.43 11.23 -15.83
C ARG A 195 -8.63 10.13 -15.14
N ASN A 196 -7.64 9.54 -15.82
CA ASN A 196 -6.87 8.43 -15.29
C ASN A 196 -5.91 8.89 -14.17
N GLU A 197 -5.24 10.01 -14.39
CA GLU A 197 -4.33 10.65 -13.45
C GLU A 197 -5.10 11.15 -12.22
N ARG A 198 -6.28 11.75 -12.42
CA ARG A 198 -7.15 12.19 -11.33
C ARG A 198 -7.57 11.00 -10.45
N LYS A 199 -7.95 9.87 -11.05
CA LYS A 199 -8.33 8.66 -10.30
C LYS A 199 -7.17 8.14 -9.46
N ALA A 200 -5.98 8.03 -10.05
CA ALA A 200 -4.78 7.59 -9.35
C ALA A 200 -4.44 8.54 -8.19
N LEU A 201 -4.55 9.86 -8.41
CA LEU A 201 -4.24 10.87 -7.40
C LEU A 201 -5.25 10.88 -6.24
N ILE A 202 -6.56 10.77 -6.51
CA ILE A 202 -7.60 10.63 -5.48
C ILE A 202 -7.33 9.40 -4.61
N LEU A 203 -7.05 8.25 -5.22
CA LEU A 203 -6.71 7.03 -4.49
C LEU A 203 -5.47 7.24 -3.63
N ALA A 204 -4.40 7.78 -4.22
CA ALA A 204 -3.14 7.99 -3.53
C ALA A 204 -3.26 8.92 -2.31
N MET A 205 -3.91 10.07 -2.49
CA MET A 205 -4.17 11.03 -1.42
C MET A 205 -5.10 10.44 -0.36
N GLY A 206 -6.17 9.75 -0.78
CA GLY A 206 -7.11 9.13 0.13
C GLY A 206 -6.47 8.10 1.06
N PHE A 207 -5.58 7.25 0.53
CA PHE A 207 -4.83 6.29 1.35
C PHE A 207 -3.83 6.96 2.30
N HIS A 208 -3.17 8.04 1.87
CA HIS A 208 -2.28 8.80 2.74
C HIS A 208 -3.06 9.43 3.90
N GLU A 209 -4.20 10.04 3.62
CA GLU A 209 -5.08 10.63 4.66
C GLU A 209 -5.67 9.56 5.59
N LYS A 210 -6.08 8.39 5.07
CA LYS A 210 -6.44 7.24 5.92
C LYS A 210 -5.30 6.84 6.85
N GLY A 211 -4.07 6.78 6.32
CA GLY A 211 -2.87 6.51 7.11
C GLY A 211 -2.69 7.51 8.26
N ARG A 212 -2.90 8.81 7.99
CA ARG A 212 -2.84 9.88 9.00
C ARG A 212 -3.95 9.79 10.03
N ALA A 213 -5.19 9.51 9.61
CA ALA A 213 -6.29 9.27 10.54
C ALA A 213 -5.96 8.12 11.51
N LEU A 214 -5.39 7.02 11.01
CA LEU A 214 -4.92 5.90 11.84
C LEU A 214 -3.75 6.30 12.75
N MET A 215 -2.80 7.09 12.28
CA MET A 215 -1.71 7.62 13.12
C MET A 215 -2.25 8.49 14.26
N LYS A 216 -3.24 9.36 14.01
CA LYS A 216 -3.90 10.17 15.04
C LYS A 216 -4.61 9.30 16.10
N ARG A 217 -5.10 8.12 15.71
CA ARG A 217 -5.68 7.10 16.60
C ARG A 217 -4.62 6.18 17.26
N LYS A 218 -3.34 6.41 17.00
CA LYS A 218 -2.19 5.58 17.45
C LYS A 218 -2.21 4.14 16.92
N GLU A 219 -2.90 3.90 15.80
CA GLU A 219 -2.98 2.60 15.12
C GLU A 219 -1.88 2.45 14.05
N TYR A 220 -0.61 2.48 14.49
CA TYR A 220 0.54 2.57 13.58
C TYR A 220 0.72 1.36 12.65
N GLU A 221 0.29 0.16 13.05
CA GLU A 221 0.36 -1.03 12.19
C GLU A 221 -0.58 -0.93 10.97
N GLY A 222 -1.80 -0.40 11.18
CA GLY A 222 -2.75 -0.13 10.11
C GLY A 222 -2.27 1.03 9.23
N ALA A 223 -1.78 2.11 9.85
CA ALA A 223 -1.26 3.27 9.14
C ALA A 223 -0.11 2.91 8.19
N PHE A 224 0.84 2.09 8.65
CA PHE A 224 1.97 1.62 7.85
C PHE A 224 1.51 0.81 6.62
N LYS A 225 0.50 -0.07 6.77
CA LYS A 225 -0.06 -0.85 5.65
C LYS A 225 -0.76 0.05 4.62
N CYS A 226 -1.47 1.09 5.05
CA CYS A 226 -2.09 2.05 4.14
C CYS A 226 -1.05 2.90 3.39
N CYS A 227 0.03 3.32 4.04
CA CYS A 227 1.04 4.20 3.44
C CYS A 227 2.01 3.48 2.48
N SER A 228 2.22 2.17 2.66
CA SER A 228 3.15 1.37 1.84
C SER A 228 2.60 0.95 0.48
N THR A 229 1.28 0.95 0.28
CA THR A 229 0.64 0.45 -0.96
C THR A 229 0.68 1.42 -2.14
N LEU A 230 0.95 2.71 -1.93
CA LEU A 230 0.81 3.78 -2.94
C LEU A 230 2.02 4.74 -2.99
N LEU A 231 3.22 4.19 -2.83
CA LEU A 231 4.47 4.96 -2.73
C LEU A 231 4.81 5.84 -3.95
N ASN A 232 4.20 5.63 -5.12
CA ASN A 232 4.62 6.29 -6.37
C ASN A 232 3.63 7.32 -6.92
N THR A 233 2.57 7.67 -6.19
CA THR A 233 1.40 8.38 -6.76
C THR A 233 0.99 9.66 -6.00
N VAL A 234 1.76 10.11 -5.00
CA VAL A 234 1.37 11.22 -4.10
C VAL A 234 2.22 12.47 -4.35
N ASP A 235 1.56 13.62 -4.51
CA ASP A 235 2.20 14.94 -4.75
C ASP A 235 3.02 15.47 -3.56
N ASN A 236 2.76 14.99 -2.35
CA ASN A 236 3.55 15.30 -1.15
C ASN A 236 4.36 14.08 -0.66
N TYR A 237 5.06 13.45 -1.60
CA TYR A 237 5.90 12.26 -1.40
C TYR A 237 6.82 12.40 -0.16
N ALA A 238 7.35 13.60 0.08
CA ALA A 238 8.23 13.88 1.22
C ALA A 238 7.54 13.64 2.57
N VAL A 239 6.31 14.15 2.74
CA VAL A 239 5.59 13.98 4.01
C VAL A 239 5.10 12.54 4.16
N LEU A 240 4.73 11.86 3.07
CA LEU A 240 4.45 10.42 3.12
C LEU A 240 5.67 9.61 3.61
N GLN A 241 6.87 9.92 3.10
CA GLN A 241 8.09 9.25 3.57
C GLN A 241 8.35 9.52 5.06
N LEU A 242 8.13 10.75 5.50
CA LEU A 242 8.27 11.14 6.91
C LEU A 242 7.27 10.41 7.80
N ASP A 243 6.00 10.32 7.38
CA ASP A 243 4.92 9.63 8.10
C ASP A 243 5.18 8.12 8.22
N ILE A 244 5.73 7.49 7.17
CA ILE A 244 6.15 6.07 7.22
C ILE A 244 7.31 5.87 8.21
N ALA A 245 8.31 6.75 8.18
CA ALA A 245 9.42 6.70 9.12
C ALA A 245 8.95 6.89 10.58
N TRP A 246 7.95 7.74 10.80
CA TRP A 246 7.29 7.89 12.10
C TRP A 246 6.62 6.59 12.54
N CYS A 247 5.90 5.90 11.65
CA CYS A 247 5.31 4.60 11.93
C CYS A 247 6.37 3.55 12.29
N TYR A 248 7.51 3.50 11.60
CA TYR A 248 8.61 2.60 11.95
C TYR A 248 9.13 2.82 13.37
N ARG A 249 9.27 4.09 13.76
CA ARG A 249 9.68 4.45 15.12
C ARG A 249 8.64 4.03 16.14
N ALA A 250 7.37 4.35 15.91
CA ALA A 250 6.29 4.01 16.83
C ALA A 250 6.12 2.48 17.01
N LEU A 251 6.41 1.69 15.96
CA LEU A 251 6.40 0.23 16.00
C LEU A 251 7.72 -0.39 16.50
N GLN A 252 8.74 0.43 16.81
CA GLN A 252 10.10 -0.02 17.16
C GLN A 252 10.66 -1.05 16.16
N ALA A 253 10.39 -0.85 14.87
CA ALA A 253 10.71 -1.80 13.81
C ALA A 253 12.19 -1.75 13.41
N LEU A 254 13.07 -2.27 14.27
CA LEU A 254 14.53 -2.28 14.05
C LEU A 254 14.96 -2.97 12.74
N SER A 255 14.17 -3.93 12.23
CA SER A 255 14.43 -4.58 10.95
C SER A 255 14.29 -3.65 9.74
N CYS A 256 13.73 -2.46 9.92
CA CYS A 256 13.44 -1.49 8.86
C CYS A 256 14.33 -0.25 8.93
N LEU A 257 15.44 -0.27 9.69
CA LEU A 257 16.33 0.89 9.87
C LEU A 257 16.90 1.41 8.53
N ASP A 258 17.38 0.52 7.66
CA ASP A 258 17.93 0.93 6.35
C ASP A 258 16.87 1.58 5.45
N ASP A 259 15.66 1.04 5.44
CA ASP A 259 14.53 1.64 4.70
C ASP A 259 14.15 2.99 5.32
N CYS A 260 14.11 3.09 6.66
CA CYS A 260 13.87 4.34 7.37
C CYS A 260 14.88 5.42 6.96
N LYS A 261 16.18 5.09 6.91
CA LYS A 261 17.25 5.99 6.46
C LYS A 261 17.00 6.52 5.06
N GLN A 262 16.73 5.61 4.10
CA GLN A 262 16.48 6.01 2.71
C GLN A 262 15.25 6.91 2.57
N ARG A 263 14.19 6.64 3.36
CA ARG A 263 12.97 7.45 3.37
C ARG A 263 13.22 8.85 3.93
N LEU A 264 13.93 8.95 5.05
CA LEU A 264 14.28 10.25 5.65
C LEU A 264 15.17 11.08 4.72
N GLN A 265 16.12 10.45 4.03
CA GLN A 265 16.95 11.15 3.04
C GLN A 265 16.10 11.70 1.89
N LYS A 266 15.21 10.88 1.32
CA LYS A 266 14.29 11.33 0.27
C LYS A 266 13.36 12.44 0.74
N ALA A 267 12.86 12.36 1.97
CA ALA A 267 12.03 13.41 2.56
C ALA A 267 12.81 14.73 2.68
N GLU A 268 14.04 14.69 3.19
CA GLU A 268 14.92 15.87 3.31
C GLU A 268 15.22 16.49 1.95
N GLU A 269 15.63 15.69 0.95
CA GLU A 269 15.90 16.17 -0.41
C GLU A 269 14.68 16.85 -1.02
N CYS A 270 13.49 16.26 -0.84
CA CYS A 270 12.25 16.83 -1.35
C CYS A 270 11.86 18.12 -0.59
N PHE A 271 11.99 18.17 0.73
CA PHE A 271 11.72 19.38 1.50
C PHE A 271 12.66 20.53 1.11
N LEU A 272 13.96 20.26 0.95
CA LEU A 272 14.92 21.27 0.49
C LEU A 272 14.59 21.78 -0.92
N LYS A 273 14.14 20.90 -1.81
CA LYS A 273 13.70 21.27 -3.17
C LYS A 273 12.40 22.08 -3.16
N CYS A 274 11.44 21.71 -2.32
CA CYS A 274 10.12 22.33 -2.25
C CYS A 274 10.13 23.67 -1.52
N TYR A 275 10.87 23.76 -0.41
CA TYR A 275 10.86 24.93 0.48
C TYR A 275 12.08 25.84 0.30
N GLY A 276 13.18 25.34 -0.28
CA GLY A 276 14.46 26.05 -0.37
C GLY A 276 15.33 25.80 0.85
N LYS A 277 16.65 26.01 0.74
CA LYS A 277 17.62 25.71 1.82
C LYS A 277 17.36 26.53 3.09
N GLU A 278 16.88 27.75 2.93
CA GLU A 278 16.51 28.66 4.01
C GLU A 278 15.01 28.95 4.04
N HIS A 279 14.17 28.06 3.50
CA HIS A 279 12.72 28.24 3.39
C HIS A 279 12.30 29.44 2.50
N GLU A 280 13.22 29.97 1.69
CA GLU A 280 13.02 31.14 0.83
C GLU A 280 11.87 30.96 -0.17
N ARG A 281 11.75 29.77 -0.78
CA ARG A 281 10.70 29.46 -1.74
C ARG A 281 9.35 29.33 -1.05
N LEU A 282 9.32 28.75 0.15
CA LEU A 282 8.11 28.66 0.96
C LEU A 282 7.60 30.06 1.32
N LEU A 283 8.51 30.95 1.75
CA LEU A 283 8.18 32.35 2.05
C LEU A 283 7.62 33.08 0.83
N GLN A 284 8.21 32.89 -0.36
CA GLN A 284 7.71 33.47 -1.61
C GLN A 284 6.30 32.99 -2.00
N ILE A 285 6.00 31.72 -1.75
CA ILE A 285 4.72 31.11 -2.16
C ILE A 285 3.60 31.42 -1.16
N LYS A 286 3.87 31.30 0.14
CA LYS A 286 2.87 31.37 1.22
C LYS A 286 2.92 32.66 2.04
N GLY A 287 3.99 33.45 1.96
CA GLY A 287 4.19 34.65 2.78
C GLY A 287 4.53 34.36 4.24
N ASN A 288 4.55 33.10 4.66
CA ASN A 288 4.97 32.65 5.99
C ASN A 288 5.66 31.27 5.87
N THR A 289 6.46 30.93 6.88
CA THR A 289 7.26 29.69 6.91
C THR A 289 7.06 28.86 8.17
N GLY A 290 6.43 29.42 9.21
CA GLY A 290 6.41 28.81 10.54
C GLY A 290 5.51 27.58 10.69
N ARG A 291 4.60 27.31 9.74
CA ARG A 291 3.73 26.13 9.81
C ARG A 291 4.47 24.86 9.44
N GLU A 292 5.26 24.89 8.36
CA GLU A 292 5.98 23.74 7.82
C GLU A 292 7.23 23.36 8.62
N GLU A 293 7.73 24.27 9.47
CA GLU A 293 8.87 23.99 10.38
C GLU A 293 8.61 22.78 11.29
N VAL A 294 7.35 22.44 11.58
CA VAL A 294 6.99 21.22 12.34
C VAL A 294 7.41 19.93 11.62
N LEU A 295 7.44 19.94 10.28
CA LEU A 295 7.88 18.80 9.47
C LEU A 295 9.39 18.61 9.59
N PHE A 296 10.15 19.71 9.61
CA PHE A 296 11.60 19.68 9.83
C PHE A 296 11.95 19.24 11.25
N LEU A 297 11.18 19.67 12.25
CA LEU A 297 11.33 19.19 13.62
C LEU A 297 11.21 17.67 13.68
N ARG A 298 10.15 17.09 13.08
CA ARG A 298 9.99 15.62 12.99
C ARG A 298 11.12 14.95 12.21
N LEU A 299 11.51 15.52 11.07
CA LEU A 299 12.60 14.99 10.25
C LEU A 299 13.90 14.89 11.05
N TYR A 300 14.33 15.98 11.70
CA TYR A 300 15.57 16.02 12.45
C TYR A 300 15.50 15.15 13.71
N LEU A 301 14.33 15.02 14.34
CA LEU A 301 14.14 14.13 15.49
C LEU A 301 14.32 12.66 15.08
N LEU A 302 13.70 12.24 13.97
CA LEU A 302 13.86 10.89 13.45
C LEU A 302 15.29 10.63 12.96
N GLN A 303 15.95 11.62 12.34
CA GLN A 303 17.37 11.52 11.97
C GLN A 303 18.28 11.39 13.20
N SER A 304 18.01 12.14 14.27
CA SER A 304 18.75 12.01 15.54
C SER A 304 18.65 10.59 16.08
N ILE A 305 17.43 10.05 16.16
CA ILE A 305 17.17 8.68 16.63
C ILE A 305 17.91 7.66 15.75
N LEU A 306 17.84 7.82 14.42
CA LEU A 306 18.54 6.94 13.48
C LEU A 306 20.06 6.99 13.66
N SER A 307 20.65 8.18 13.76
CA SER A 307 22.10 8.34 13.99
C SER A 307 22.57 7.70 15.29
N TYR A 308 21.74 7.72 16.34
CA TYR A 308 22.05 7.03 17.58
C TYR A 308 22.04 5.51 17.44
N PHE A 309 21.04 4.94 16.74
CA PHE A 309 21.03 3.50 16.44
C PHE A 309 22.18 3.06 15.52
N GLU A 310 22.70 3.96 14.68
CA GLU A 310 23.91 3.72 13.88
C GLU A 310 25.22 3.86 14.68
N GLY A 311 25.16 4.27 15.95
CA GLY A 311 26.33 4.50 16.81
C GLY A 311 27.05 5.83 16.54
N ASN A 312 26.46 6.74 15.78
CA ASN A 312 27.01 8.08 15.52
C ASN A 312 26.42 9.12 16.47
N GLU A 313 26.85 9.08 17.73
CA GLU A 313 26.34 9.96 18.79
C GLU A 313 26.55 11.44 18.51
N LYS A 314 27.68 11.83 17.92
CA LYS A 314 27.96 13.24 17.60
C LYS A 314 26.93 13.80 16.62
N GLN A 315 26.57 13.02 15.60
CA GLN A 315 25.55 13.43 14.63
C GLN A 315 24.16 13.43 15.27
N ALA A 316 23.86 12.44 16.12
CA ALA A 316 22.62 12.40 16.87
C ALA A 316 22.45 13.64 17.76
N GLU A 317 23.47 14.01 18.52
CA GLU A 317 23.45 15.20 19.38
C GLU A 317 23.32 16.50 18.58
N GLN A 318 24.02 16.64 17.46
CA GLN A 318 23.89 17.79 16.56
C GLN A 318 22.45 17.93 16.04
N LYS A 319 21.84 16.82 15.58
CA LYS A 319 20.46 16.82 15.10
C LYS A 319 19.48 17.10 16.23
N LEU A 320 19.69 16.54 17.42
CA LEU A 320 18.84 16.81 18.59
C LEU A 320 18.88 18.28 19.01
N ASN A 321 20.04 18.93 18.96
CA ASN A 321 20.15 20.35 19.26
C ASN A 321 19.35 21.20 18.25
N GLN A 322 19.38 20.84 16.95
CA GLN A 322 18.52 21.48 15.93
C GLN A 322 17.03 21.29 16.23
N VAL A 323 16.64 20.10 16.69
CA VAL A 323 15.27 19.79 17.08
C VAL A 323 14.83 20.65 18.25
N GLU A 324 15.66 20.79 19.29
CA GLU A 324 15.32 21.62 20.45
C GLU A 324 15.21 23.09 20.10
N ASP A 325 16.07 23.62 19.23
CA ASP A 325 15.98 25.00 18.76
C ASP A 325 14.71 25.25 17.94
N LEU A 326 14.27 24.27 17.13
CA LEU A 326 12.97 24.31 16.46
C LEU A 326 11.82 24.20 17.47
N TYR A 327 11.91 23.29 18.42
CA TYR A 327 10.88 23.05 19.44
C TYR A 327 10.62 24.31 20.26
N ARG A 328 11.67 25.01 20.73
CA ARG A 328 11.54 26.27 21.48
C ARG A 328 10.82 27.36 20.68
N ARG A 329 10.98 27.38 19.35
CA ARG A 329 10.31 28.36 18.46
C ARG A 329 8.86 27.97 18.14
N LEU A 330 8.57 26.68 18.06
CA LEU A 330 7.27 26.14 17.67
C LEU A 330 6.33 25.86 18.85
N CYS A 331 6.88 25.74 20.06
CA CYS A 331 6.12 25.66 21.30
C CYS A 331 5.39 26.98 21.50
N LEU A 332 4.06 26.91 21.65
CA LEU A 332 3.20 28.08 21.72
C LEU A 332 2.92 28.45 23.17
N ASP A 333 2.81 29.75 23.40
CA ASP A 333 2.39 30.30 24.68
C ASP A 333 0.93 29.95 24.97
N PRO A 334 0.63 29.20 26.06
CA PRO A 334 -0.74 28.83 26.42
C PRO A 334 -1.66 30.03 26.64
N GLU A 335 -1.13 31.17 27.11
CA GLU A 335 -1.93 32.37 27.35
C GLU A 335 -2.40 32.97 26.02
N LYS A 336 -1.54 33.01 25.01
CA LYS A 336 -1.88 33.50 23.67
C LYS A 336 -2.85 32.57 22.94
N MET A 337 -2.70 31.26 23.12
CA MET A 337 -3.68 30.27 22.65
C MET A 337 -5.05 30.54 23.27
N MET A 338 -5.10 30.72 24.60
CA MET A 338 -6.33 31.00 25.34
C MET A 338 -6.96 32.33 24.91
N GLN A 339 -6.15 33.36 24.67
CA GLN A 339 -6.60 34.65 24.14
C GLN A 339 -7.33 34.47 22.79
N LEU A 340 -6.73 33.76 21.83
CA LEU A 340 -7.36 33.49 20.53
C LEU A 340 -8.63 32.63 20.66
N MET A 341 -8.60 31.61 21.53
CA MET A 341 -9.79 30.78 21.78
C MET A 341 -10.93 31.57 22.41
N SER A 342 -10.63 32.54 23.28
CA SER A 342 -11.62 33.44 23.87
C SER A 342 -12.30 34.36 22.84
N LEU A 343 -11.63 34.62 21.70
CA LEU A 343 -12.18 35.34 20.55
C LEU A 343 -13.08 34.45 19.66
N GLY A 344 -13.23 33.16 20.00
CA GLY A 344 -14.06 32.22 19.25
C GLY A 344 -13.33 31.49 18.11
N TYR A 345 -12.00 31.49 18.13
CA TYR A 345 -11.20 30.62 17.26
C TYR A 345 -11.08 29.22 17.85
N THR A 346 -11.08 28.21 16.98
CA THR A 346 -10.80 26.83 17.38
C THR A 346 -9.34 26.68 17.83
N GLU A 347 -9.05 25.65 18.61
CA GLU A 347 -7.67 25.36 19.05
C GLU A 347 -6.72 25.16 17.84
N GLN A 348 -7.18 24.44 16.81
CA GLN A 348 -6.42 24.24 15.56
C GLN A 348 -6.13 25.59 14.84
N GLU A 349 -7.13 26.46 14.71
CA GLU A 349 -6.93 27.78 14.09
C GLU A 349 -5.96 28.65 14.90
N ALA A 350 -6.08 28.64 16.23
CA ALA A 350 -5.17 29.36 17.11
C ALA A 350 -3.73 28.83 16.95
N ARG A 351 -3.54 27.50 16.95
CA ARG A 351 -2.22 26.86 16.82
C ARG A 351 -1.56 27.21 15.48
N LEU A 352 -2.28 27.02 14.37
CA LEU A 352 -1.78 27.29 13.03
C LEU A 352 -1.57 28.79 12.78
N GLY A 353 -2.47 29.64 13.30
CA GLY A 353 -2.37 31.09 13.20
C GLY A 353 -1.15 31.64 13.95
N LEU A 354 -0.92 31.20 15.19
CA LEU A 354 0.26 31.61 15.97
C LEU A 354 1.55 31.13 15.31
N ARG A 355 1.60 29.91 14.76
CA ARG A 355 2.78 29.42 14.01
C ARG A 355 3.05 30.25 12.76
N ALA A 356 2.00 30.62 12.03
CA ALA A 356 2.13 31.47 10.84
C ALA A 356 2.68 32.87 11.19
N CYS A 357 2.24 33.42 12.33
CA CYS A 357 2.55 34.78 12.80
C CYS A 357 3.63 34.83 13.89
N ARG A 358 4.51 33.82 13.96
CA ARG A 358 5.66 33.75 14.90
C ARG A 358 5.30 34.05 16.37
N GLY A 359 4.12 33.60 16.80
CA GLY A 359 3.63 33.75 18.17
C GLY A 359 3.03 35.12 18.52
N SER A 360 2.74 35.98 17.53
CA SER A 360 1.96 37.22 17.74
C SER A 360 0.46 36.92 17.73
N ALA A 361 -0.22 37.17 18.86
CA ALA A 361 -1.66 36.93 18.98
C ALA A 361 -2.50 37.88 18.10
N ASP A 362 -2.10 39.15 18.01
CA ASP A 362 -2.82 40.16 17.23
C ASP A 362 -2.73 39.89 15.73
N GLU A 363 -1.53 39.59 15.23
CA GLU A 363 -1.33 39.21 13.82
C GLU A 363 -2.02 37.89 13.50
N ALA A 364 -1.98 36.92 14.43
CA ALA A 364 -2.67 35.64 14.27
C ALA A 364 -4.19 35.85 14.17
N ALA A 365 -4.79 36.70 15.00
CA ALA A 365 -6.23 36.99 14.95
C ALA A 365 -6.64 37.61 13.60
N LEU A 366 -5.84 38.56 13.08
CA LEU A 366 -6.05 39.15 11.76
C LEU A 366 -5.93 38.09 10.64
N HIS A 367 -4.86 37.28 10.67
CA HIS A 367 -4.63 36.24 9.68
C HIS A 367 -5.74 35.17 9.68
N ILE A 368 -6.18 34.70 10.86
CA ILE A 368 -7.28 33.73 10.99
C ILE A 368 -8.58 34.33 10.45
N SER A 369 -8.88 35.58 10.78
CA SER A 369 -10.10 36.27 10.31
C SER A 369 -10.12 36.41 8.79
N GLN A 370 -9.00 36.83 8.19
CA GLN A 370 -8.87 36.93 6.74
C GLN A 370 -9.08 35.55 6.07
N ARG A 371 -8.45 34.49 6.59
CA ARG A 371 -8.60 33.14 6.04
C ARG A 371 -10.03 32.60 6.18
N ARG A 372 -10.74 32.92 7.28
CA ARG A 372 -12.16 32.60 7.43
C ARG A 372 -13.01 33.30 6.36
N GLN A 373 -12.76 34.60 6.12
CA GLN A 373 -13.46 35.36 5.09
C GLN A 373 -13.21 34.79 3.69
N GLU A 374 -11.94 34.54 3.33
CA GLU A 374 -11.57 33.92 2.04
C GLU A 374 -12.28 32.58 1.84
N LYS A 375 -12.31 31.73 2.88
CA LYS A 375 -13.00 30.43 2.85
C LYS A 375 -14.52 30.58 2.73
N GLU A 376 -15.11 31.57 3.38
CA GLU A 376 -16.55 31.84 3.27
C GLU A 376 -16.92 32.36 1.87
N GLU A 377 -16.10 33.24 1.29
CA GLU A 377 -16.27 33.72 -0.08
C GLU A 377 -16.13 32.59 -1.11
N MET A 378 -15.16 31.69 -0.94
CA MET A 378 -15.04 30.47 -1.74
C MET A 378 -16.30 29.62 -1.66
N LYS A 379 -16.79 29.32 -0.44
CA LYS A 379 -18.02 28.56 -0.22
C LYS A 379 -19.24 29.23 -0.85
N LYS A 380 -19.35 30.56 -0.77
CA LYS A 380 -20.43 31.33 -1.42
C LYS A 380 -20.35 31.19 -2.94
N ARG A 381 -19.16 31.34 -3.54
CA ARG A 381 -18.94 31.14 -4.98
C ARG A 381 -19.29 29.72 -5.44
N GLU A 382 -18.92 28.71 -4.68
CA GLU A 382 -19.29 27.32 -5.00
C GLU A 382 -20.80 27.08 -4.89
N ARG A 383 -21.46 27.59 -3.85
CA ARG A 383 -22.92 27.50 -3.70
C ARG A 383 -23.65 28.19 -4.85
N GLU A 384 -23.18 29.35 -5.27
CA GLU A 384 -23.72 30.08 -6.42
C GLU A 384 -23.57 29.28 -7.72
N LYS A 385 -22.38 28.74 -8.00
CA LYS A 385 -22.14 27.86 -9.15
C LYS A 385 -23.06 26.63 -9.14
N ARG A 386 -23.28 26.02 -7.96
CA ARG A 386 -24.21 24.88 -7.80
C ARG A 386 -25.65 25.29 -8.11
N ARG A 387 -26.09 26.45 -7.61
CA ARG A 387 -27.44 26.97 -7.90
C ARG A 387 -27.65 27.18 -9.40
N GLN A 388 -26.73 27.88 -10.05
CA GLN A 388 -26.79 28.14 -11.50
C GLN A 388 -26.81 26.84 -12.31
N ARG A 389 -26.01 25.85 -11.90
CA ARG A 389 -25.99 24.54 -12.55
C ARG A 389 -27.32 23.80 -12.41
N LEU A 390 -27.94 23.85 -11.23
CA LEU A 390 -29.24 23.22 -11.01
C LEU A 390 -30.36 23.90 -11.80
N GLU A 391 -30.33 25.24 -11.90
CA GLU A 391 -31.25 26.00 -12.75
C GLU A 391 -31.11 25.63 -14.23
N ALA A 392 -29.87 25.47 -14.72
CA ALA A 392 -29.59 25.01 -16.08
C ALA A 392 -30.09 23.57 -16.33
N ILE A 393 -29.90 22.65 -15.36
CA ILE A 393 -30.45 21.29 -15.44
C ILE A 393 -31.98 21.33 -15.49
N ASN A 394 -32.62 22.09 -14.60
CA ASN A 394 -34.09 22.20 -14.58
C ASN A 394 -34.63 22.82 -15.88
N THR A 395 -33.90 23.73 -16.49
CA THR A 395 -34.24 24.29 -17.82
C THR A 395 -34.26 23.21 -18.88
N LEU A 396 -33.22 22.37 -18.96
CA LEU A 396 -33.13 21.25 -19.90
C LEU A 396 -34.20 20.17 -19.60
N VAL A 397 -34.48 19.90 -18.34
CA VAL A 397 -35.58 18.99 -17.95
C VAL A 397 -36.93 19.54 -18.38
N GLY A 398 -37.17 20.85 -18.23
CA GLY A 398 -38.37 21.53 -18.72
C GLY A 398 -38.53 21.46 -20.24
N MET A 399 -37.43 21.28 -20.99
CA MET A 399 -37.44 21.05 -22.44
C MET A 399 -37.70 19.57 -22.82
N GLY A 400 -37.86 18.67 -21.85
CA GLY A 400 -38.23 17.27 -22.06
C GLY A 400 -37.07 16.27 -21.95
N TYR A 401 -35.86 16.71 -21.60
CA TYR A 401 -34.72 15.82 -21.42
C TYR A 401 -34.71 15.18 -20.02
N SER A 402 -34.11 14.00 -19.90
CA SER A 402 -33.97 13.35 -18.58
C SER A 402 -33.02 14.15 -17.68
N LYS A 403 -33.26 14.14 -16.35
CA LYS A 403 -32.38 14.83 -15.38
C LYS A 403 -30.92 14.34 -15.50
N LYS A 404 -30.72 13.04 -15.78
CA LYS A 404 -29.39 12.44 -15.94
C LYS A 404 -28.67 12.95 -17.19
N ASP A 405 -29.36 12.95 -18.34
CA ASP A 405 -28.76 13.40 -19.60
C ASP A 405 -28.47 14.90 -19.58
N ALA A 406 -29.38 15.70 -19.02
CA ALA A 406 -29.18 17.13 -18.81
C ALA A 406 -27.96 17.42 -17.92
N ALA A 407 -27.82 16.69 -16.80
CA ALA A 407 -26.71 16.87 -15.88
C ALA A 407 -25.37 16.48 -16.52
N LYS A 408 -25.34 15.40 -17.30
CA LYS A 408 -24.16 14.94 -18.03
C LYS A 408 -23.75 15.90 -19.15
N ALA A 409 -24.70 16.33 -19.98
CA ALA A 409 -24.42 17.28 -21.05
C ALA A 409 -23.92 18.62 -20.51
N LEU A 410 -24.47 19.08 -19.38
CA LEU A 410 -24.01 20.31 -18.73
C LEU A 410 -22.62 20.14 -18.10
N HIS A 411 -22.27 18.95 -17.61
CA HIS A 411 -20.92 18.64 -17.15
C HIS A 411 -19.92 18.67 -18.32
N ASP A 412 -20.23 17.99 -19.43
CA ASP A 412 -19.38 17.95 -20.63
C ASP A 412 -19.24 19.34 -21.29
N ALA A 413 -20.25 20.20 -21.13
CA ALA A 413 -20.25 21.58 -21.58
C ALA A 413 -19.54 22.58 -20.63
N GLU A 414 -18.94 22.12 -19.53
CA GLU A 414 -18.34 22.97 -18.48
C GLU A 414 -19.32 24.02 -17.91
N GLY A 415 -20.61 23.68 -17.80
CA GLY A 415 -21.65 24.56 -17.26
C GLY A 415 -22.25 25.55 -18.27
N ASP A 416 -21.85 25.50 -19.53
CA ASP A 416 -22.39 26.33 -20.61
C ASP A 416 -23.69 25.73 -21.16
N LEU A 417 -24.82 26.38 -20.88
CA LEU A 417 -26.15 25.90 -21.27
C LEU A 417 -26.31 25.77 -22.79
N ASP A 418 -25.75 26.69 -23.58
CA ASP A 418 -25.86 26.68 -25.04
C ASP A 418 -25.02 25.56 -25.66
N LYS A 419 -23.85 25.28 -25.09
CA LYS A 419 -23.05 24.11 -25.47
C LYS A 419 -23.73 22.81 -25.05
N ALA A 420 -24.30 22.74 -23.85
CA ALA A 420 -25.05 21.58 -23.38
C ALA A 420 -26.25 21.29 -24.28
N PHE A 421 -27.00 22.34 -24.65
CA PHE A 421 -28.11 22.25 -25.59
C PHE A 421 -27.63 21.74 -26.96
N ARG A 422 -26.52 22.26 -27.49
CA ARG A 422 -25.93 21.75 -28.74
C ARG A 422 -25.51 20.28 -28.65
N LEU A 423 -24.87 19.86 -27.56
CA LEU A 423 -24.47 18.46 -27.35
C LEU A 423 -25.70 17.52 -27.32
N MET A 424 -26.78 17.95 -26.70
CA MET A 424 -28.03 17.18 -26.59
C MET A 424 -28.86 17.21 -27.88
N TYR A 425 -28.92 18.36 -28.56
CA TYR A 425 -29.64 18.52 -29.81
C TYR A 425 -28.98 17.76 -30.96
N LEU A 426 -27.65 17.61 -30.92
CA LEU A 426 -26.92 16.80 -31.88
C LEU A 426 -27.08 15.29 -31.64
N GLY A 427 -27.47 14.83 -30.45
CA GLY A 427 -28.10 13.52 -30.23
C GLY A 427 -27.39 12.26 -30.77
N PHE A 428 -26.13 12.35 -31.19
CA PHE A 428 -25.46 11.25 -31.85
C PHE A 428 -24.87 10.29 -30.83
N GLU A 429 -25.20 9.00 -30.96
CA GLU A 429 -24.62 7.95 -30.14
C GLU A 429 -23.10 7.99 -30.23
N ARG A 430 -22.43 7.82 -29.09
CA ARG A 430 -20.96 7.94 -28.98
C ARG A 430 -20.23 7.07 -30.01
N GLU A 431 -20.79 5.91 -30.32
CA GLU A 431 -20.27 4.95 -31.30
C GLU A 431 -20.31 5.50 -32.73
N VAL A 432 -21.37 6.25 -33.08
CA VAL A 432 -21.54 6.92 -34.38
C VAL A 432 -20.54 8.08 -34.52
N VAL A 433 -20.30 8.83 -33.44
CA VAL A 433 -19.33 9.94 -33.42
C VAL A 433 -17.90 9.43 -33.53
N GLU A 434 -17.55 8.37 -32.79
CA GLU A 434 -16.23 7.74 -32.86
C GLU A 434 -15.97 7.12 -34.25
N ALA A 435 -16.97 6.47 -34.85
CA ALA A 435 -16.87 5.92 -36.20
C ALA A 435 -16.68 7.02 -37.26
N ALA A 436 -17.46 8.10 -37.20
CA ALA A 436 -17.33 9.24 -38.11
C ALA A 436 -15.96 9.93 -37.97
N LEU A 437 -15.44 10.10 -36.76
CA LEU A 437 -14.11 10.67 -36.52
C LEU A 437 -12.99 9.77 -37.03
N ARG A 438 -13.12 8.44 -36.89
CA ARG A 438 -12.16 7.49 -37.49
C ARG A 438 -12.18 7.59 -39.03
N PHE A 439 -13.37 7.67 -39.62
CA PHE A 439 -13.53 7.73 -41.07
C PHE A 439 -13.04 9.04 -41.69
N THR A 440 -13.12 10.14 -40.92
CA THR A 440 -12.69 11.48 -41.35
C THR A 440 -11.27 11.83 -40.89
N GLY A 441 -10.52 10.87 -40.33
CA GLY A 441 -9.15 11.10 -39.87
C GLY A 441 -9.03 12.11 -38.73
N GLY A 442 -10.06 12.22 -37.88
CA GLY A 442 -10.13 13.14 -36.75
C GLY A 442 -10.58 14.56 -37.11
N ASN A 443 -11.02 14.81 -38.34
CA ASN A 443 -11.54 16.11 -38.74
C ASN A 443 -12.98 16.33 -38.23
N VAL A 444 -13.10 17.06 -37.13
CA VAL A 444 -14.37 17.33 -36.41
C VAL A 444 -15.45 17.94 -37.30
N HIS A 445 -15.08 18.80 -38.26
CA HIS A 445 -16.05 19.49 -39.10
C HIS A 445 -16.65 18.55 -40.17
N LEU A 446 -15.81 17.76 -40.81
CA LEU A 446 -16.25 16.70 -41.74
C LEU A 446 -17.03 15.60 -41.02
N ALA A 447 -16.62 15.21 -39.81
CA ALA A 447 -17.35 14.23 -39.01
C ALA A 447 -18.74 14.75 -38.65
N SER A 448 -18.86 16.00 -38.21
CA SER A 448 -20.15 16.61 -37.87
C SER A 448 -21.08 16.70 -39.09
N GLN A 449 -20.54 17.12 -40.24
CA GLN A 449 -21.30 17.17 -41.50
C GLN A 449 -21.80 15.79 -41.90
N MET A 450 -20.92 14.77 -41.86
CA MET A 450 -21.25 13.40 -42.20
C MET A 450 -22.33 12.81 -41.30
N ILE A 451 -22.30 13.09 -39.99
CA ILE A 451 -23.31 12.56 -39.08
C ILE A 451 -24.66 13.27 -39.25
N VAL A 452 -24.64 14.59 -39.50
CA VAL A 452 -25.84 15.39 -39.80
C VAL A 452 -26.48 14.96 -41.12
N ASP A 453 -25.68 14.76 -42.16
CA ASP A 453 -26.17 14.32 -43.49
C ASP A 453 -26.81 12.93 -43.43
N ASN A 454 -26.37 12.08 -42.50
CA ASN A 454 -26.91 10.74 -42.27
C ASN A 454 -27.95 10.67 -41.13
N GLN A 455 -28.49 11.82 -40.69
CA GLN A 455 -29.52 11.92 -39.65
C GLN A 455 -29.19 11.14 -38.35
N GLY A 456 -27.90 11.01 -38.03
CA GLY A 456 -27.44 10.30 -36.84
C GLY A 456 -27.32 8.78 -36.93
N SER A 457 -27.48 8.18 -38.11
CA SER A 457 -27.34 6.73 -38.35
C SER A 457 -26.30 6.46 -39.43
N LEU A 458 -25.16 5.86 -39.07
CA LEU A 458 -24.15 5.45 -40.06
C LEU A 458 -24.43 4.01 -40.55
N PRO A 459 -24.18 3.70 -41.84
CA PRO A 459 -24.35 2.36 -42.39
C PRO A 459 -23.61 1.29 -41.57
N PRO A 460 -24.18 0.08 -41.38
CA PRO A 460 -23.57 -0.99 -40.58
C PRO A 460 -22.16 -1.38 -41.01
N GLU A 461 -21.84 -1.21 -42.30
CA GLU A 461 -20.51 -1.48 -42.85
C GLU A 461 -19.41 -0.54 -42.30
N LEU A 462 -19.77 0.66 -41.82
CA LEU A 462 -18.85 1.65 -41.27
C LEU A 462 -18.66 1.54 -39.74
N LEU A 463 -19.54 0.80 -39.07
CA LEU A 463 -19.51 0.56 -37.62
C LEU A 463 -18.66 -0.68 -37.26
N SER A 464 -18.26 -1.49 -38.25
CA SER A 464 -17.49 -2.71 -38.03
C SER A 464 -15.98 -2.46 -38.10
N PRO A 465 -15.18 -2.95 -37.11
CA PRO A 465 -13.74 -2.84 -37.18
C PRO A 465 -13.20 -3.85 -38.20
N SER A 466 -12.82 -3.39 -39.40
CA SER A 466 -11.95 -4.19 -40.26
C SER A 466 -10.58 -4.31 -39.60
N PRO A 467 -9.98 -5.51 -39.52
CA PRO A 467 -8.79 -5.74 -38.71
C PRO A 467 -7.55 -5.08 -39.37
N PRO A 468 -6.62 -4.49 -38.59
CA PRO A 468 -5.28 -4.26 -39.10
C PRO A 468 -4.62 -5.62 -39.36
N SER A 469 -4.11 -5.78 -40.57
CA SER A 469 -3.34 -6.95 -40.94
C SER A 469 -1.99 -6.97 -40.20
N SER A 470 -1.63 -8.18 -39.71
CA SER A 470 -0.29 -8.66 -39.33
C SER A 470 0.09 -8.71 -37.84
N SER A 471 0.04 -9.96 -37.32
CA SER A 471 1.02 -10.63 -36.45
C SER A 471 1.31 -10.06 -35.06
N SER A 472 0.73 -10.65 -34.00
CA SER A 472 1.42 -11.53 -33.02
C SER A 472 0.46 -11.96 -31.88
N GLU A 473 0.59 -13.22 -31.46
CA GLU A 473 -0.21 -13.89 -30.43
C GLU A 473 0.09 -13.38 -29.02
N GLU A 474 -0.94 -13.27 -28.15
CA GLU A 474 -0.97 -13.59 -26.69
C GLU A 474 -2.37 -13.25 -26.11
N PRO A 475 -2.85 -13.93 -25.04
CA PRO A 475 -4.28 -14.08 -24.76
C PRO A 475 -4.87 -12.92 -23.93
N SER A 476 -5.99 -12.36 -24.39
CA SER A 476 -6.78 -11.37 -23.63
C SER A 476 -7.89 -12.06 -22.83
N THR A 477 -7.96 -11.76 -21.54
CA THR A 477 -9.02 -12.21 -20.63
C THR A 477 -10.26 -11.32 -20.80
N SER A 478 -11.40 -11.93 -21.11
CA SER A 478 -12.68 -11.26 -21.26
C SER A 478 -13.10 -10.52 -19.98
N SER A 479 -13.33 -9.21 -20.11
CA SER A 479 -14.06 -8.40 -19.13
C SER A 479 -15.56 -8.46 -19.48
N GLU A 480 -16.36 -9.06 -18.61
CA GLU A 480 -17.82 -9.01 -18.71
C GLU A 480 -18.31 -7.63 -18.24
N SER A 481 -18.85 -6.86 -19.19
CA SER A 481 -19.70 -5.71 -18.92
C SER A 481 -21.11 -6.23 -18.62
N ALA A 482 -21.44 -6.42 -17.34
CA ALA A 482 -22.79 -6.72 -16.92
C ALA A 482 -23.65 -5.43 -16.97
N GLY A 483 -24.73 -5.49 -17.73
CA GLY A 483 -25.68 -4.41 -17.93
C GLY A 483 -26.41 -4.01 -16.66
N SER A 484 -26.69 -2.71 -16.57
CA SER A 484 -27.67 -2.14 -15.64
C SER A 484 -29.05 -2.75 -15.84
N GLY A 485 -29.60 -3.34 -14.78
CA GLY A 485 -30.98 -3.81 -14.78
C GLY A 485 -31.35 -4.64 -13.55
N GLY A 486 -31.51 -3.98 -12.40
CA GLY A 486 -32.42 -4.43 -11.34
C GLY A 486 -31.86 -5.28 -10.19
N SER A 487 -31.34 -4.62 -9.14
CA SER A 487 -31.47 -5.00 -7.71
C SER A 487 -30.85 -3.92 -6.79
N THR A 488 -31.33 -2.67 -6.88
CA THR A 488 -30.62 -1.47 -6.39
C THR A 488 -30.97 -1.01 -4.97
N THR A 489 -31.20 -1.91 -4.00
CA THR A 489 -31.37 -1.47 -2.59
C THR A 489 -30.24 -1.91 -1.66
N GLY A 490 -29.63 -3.07 -1.92
CA GLY A 490 -28.51 -3.57 -1.10
C GLY A 490 -27.14 -3.04 -1.54
N GLU A 491 -26.88 -2.97 -2.84
CA GLU A 491 -25.57 -2.58 -3.38
C GLU A 491 -25.31 -1.07 -3.22
N ASP A 492 -26.29 -0.23 -3.54
CA ASP A 492 -26.23 1.22 -3.35
C ASP A 492 -26.01 1.58 -1.87
N SER A 493 -26.63 0.84 -0.93
CA SER A 493 -26.44 1.06 0.50
C SER A 493 -25.00 0.76 0.94
N MET A 494 -24.42 -0.35 0.45
CA MET A 494 -23.02 -0.69 0.78
C MET A 494 -22.03 0.31 0.17
N GLU A 495 -22.30 0.83 -1.02
CA GLU A 495 -21.46 1.87 -1.63
C GLU A 495 -21.52 3.18 -0.83
N VAL A 496 -22.70 3.58 -0.38
CA VAL A 496 -22.87 4.75 0.49
C VAL A 496 -22.11 4.57 1.80
N ASP A 497 -22.20 3.40 2.44
CA ASP A 497 -21.47 3.12 3.68
C ASP A 497 -19.94 3.19 3.49
N LEU A 498 -19.43 2.63 2.40
CA LEU A 498 -18.00 2.66 2.07
C LEU A 498 -17.51 4.09 1.79
N VAL A 499 -18.34 4.90 1.12
CA VAL A 499 -18.03 6.30 0.85
C VAL A 499 -18.03 7.11 2.15
N ASN A 500 -19.04 6.94 3.00
CA ASN A 500 -19.10 7.63 4.28
C ASN A 500 -17.91 7.28 5.19
N GLU A 501 -17.50 6.00 5.23
CA GLU A 501 -16.32 5.55 5.99
C GLU A 501 -15.05 6.31 5.56
N VAL A 502 -14.81 6.48 4.26
CA VAL A 502 -13.60 7.19 3.79
C VAL A 502 -13.71 8.71 3.95
N LEU A 503 -14.91 9.29 3.86
CA LEU A 503 -15.13 10.73 4.06
C LEU A 503 -14.84 11.17 5.50
N GLU A 504 -15.03 10.29 6.48
CA GLU A 504 -14.68 10.56 7.89
C GLU A 504 -13.17 10.74 8.12
N ASP A 505 -12.34 10.10 7.29
CA ASP A 505 -10.88 10.18 7.39
C ASP A 505 -10.28 11.36 6.59
N ILE A 506 -11.08 12.06 5.77
CA ILE A 506 -10.63 13.24 5.03
C ILE A 506 -10.67 14.47 5.94
N PRO A 507 -9.56 15.21 6.09
CA PRO A 507 -9.51 16.38 6.95
C PRO A 507 -10.41 17.51 6.44
N LYS A 508 -11.06 18.21 7.36
CA LYS A 508 -11.89 19.40 7.07
C LYS A 508 -11.07 20.67 6.79
N HIS A 509 -9.77 20.62 7.11
CA HIS A 509 -8.82 21.72 6.98
C HIS A 509 -7.62 21.28 6.13
N GLU A 510 -7.26 22.07 5.11
CA GLU A 510 -6.19 21.73 4.14
C GLU A 510 -4.80 21.59 4.79
N GLU A 511 -4.59 22.26 5.92
CA GLU A 511 -3.34 22.25 6.70
C GLU A 511 -3.40 21.36 7.94
N ASP A 512 -4.40 20.49 8.06
CA ASP A 512 -4.59 19.61 9.23
C ASP A 512 -3.36 18.72 9.52
N TYR A 513 -2.57 18.41 8.50
CA TYR A 513 -1.31 17.67 8.65
C TYR A 513 -0.15 18.47 9.25
N LEU A 514 -0.28 19.80 9.35
CA LEU A 514 0.67 20.69 10.02
C LEU A 514 0.23 20.99 11.46
N ASP A 515 -0.98 20.59 11.84
CA ASP A 515 -1.56 20.79 13.17
C ASP A 515 -1.08 19.72 14.17
N LEU A 516 0.20 19.80 14.54
CA LEU A 516 0.81 18.94 15.54
C LEU A 516 0.79 19.59 16.92
N THR A 517 0.46 18.86 17.99
CA THR A 517 0.53 19.37 19.37
C THR A 517 1.97 19.51 19.88
N LEU A 518 2.89 18.75 19.29
CA LEU A 518 4.29 18.59 19.73
C LEU A 518 4.45 17.83 21.06
N GLU A 519 3.39 17.19 21.56
CA GLU A 519 3.42 16.38 22.80
C GLU A 519 4.27 15.12 22.61
N GLU A 520 3.97 14.30 21.59
CA GLU A 520 4.75 13.09 21.27
C GLU A 520 6.22 13.42 20.98
N GLU A 521 6.46 14.53 20.27
CA GLU A 521 7.78 15.05 19.98
C GLU A 521 8.53 15.46 21.25
N SER A 522 7.87 16.10 22.21
CA SER A 522 8.48 16.52 23.48
C SER A 522 8.93 15.33 24.32
N GLU A 523 8.10 14.27 24.38
CA GLU A 523 8.43 13.02 25.09
C GLU A 523 9.67 12.36 24.48
N LEU A 524 9.73 12.29 23.14
CA LEU A 524 10.86 11.72 22.42
C LEU A 524 12.14 12.53 22.55
N ILE A 525 12.05 13.86 22.52
CA ILE A 525 13.20 14.74 22.73
C ILE A 525 13.81 14.44 24.11
N ALA A 526 12.97 14.33 25.14
CA ALA A 526 13.41 13.98 26.49
C ALA A 526 14.02 12.58 26.58
N GLU A 527 13.37 11.58 25.96
CA GLU A 527 13.87 10.20 25.88
C GLU A 527 15.25 10.14 25.20
N MET A 528 15.36 10.78 24.04
CA MET A 528 16.60 10.84 23.25
C MET A 528 17.73 11.55 24.01
N ARG A 529 17.41 12.64 24.73
CA ARG A 529 18.38 13.35 25.56
C ARG A 529 18.89 12.48 26.70
N SER A 530 18.02 11.71 27.34
CA SER A 530 18.40 10.73 28.37
C SER A 530 19.34 9.66 27.82
N TYR A 531 19.06 9.10 26.64
CA TYR A 531 19.92 8.08 26.03
C TYR A 531 21.33 8.60 25.74
N LEU A 532 21.46 9.80 25.18
CA LEU A 532 22.77 10.40 24.90
C LEU A 532 23.55 10.71 26.18
N GLN A 533 22.88 11.15 27.25
CA GLN A 533 23.52 11.42 28.54
C GLN A 533 24.04 10.14 29.22
N GLN A 534 23.23 9.07 29.24
CA GLN A 534 23.63 7.79 29.82
C GLN A 534 24.85 7.20 29.09
N HIS A 535 24.90 7.32 27.77
CA HIS A 535 26.03 6.80 27.01
C HIS A 535 27.31 7.61 27.26
N SER A 536 27.22 8.94 27.35
CA SER A 536 28.36 9.80 27.69
C SER A 536 28.97 9.48 29.06
N ALA A 537 28.13 9.11 30.04
CA ALA A 537 28.57 8.70 31.37
C ALA A 537 29.17 7.28 31.42
N SER A 538 28.82 6.41 30.47
CA SER A 538 29.40 5.07 30.33
C SER A 538 30.72 5.03 29.55
N SER A 539 30.97 6.06 28.73
CA SER A 539 32.15 6.20 27.87
C SER A 539 33.24 7.10 28.47
N SER A 540 32.97 7.71 29.64
CA SER A 540 33.90 8.48 30.46
C SER A 540 34.41 7.63 31.62
#